data_AF-A0A1X3DL44-F1
#
_entry.id   AF-A0A1X3DL44-F1
#
_cell.length_a   1.000
_cell.length_b   1.000
_cell.length_c   1.000
_cell.angle_alpha   90.00
_cell.angle_beta   90.00
_cell.angle_gamma   90.00
#
_symmetry.space_group_name_H-M   'P 1'
#
loop_
_entity.id
_entity.type
_entity.pdbx_description
1 polymer ?
#
loop_
_entity_poly.entity_id
_entity_poly.type
_entity_poly.pdbx_seq_one_letter_code
_entity_poly.pdbx_strand_id
1 'polypeptide(L)'
;MNVSNNNIIKPKGGRLKKSQRGMTLVEVLVSMFVLAVGVLALLATQLRTVASVQEAESQTVVAQVVQNLMESMLINPTLCSKDDKDDSRCAGKVDDNTPESWVVKSYDNQSFFVDNNPNAISYRFSNPIKVRNCSQSKWCRPDDSKSLNKREILEDHLARFEDSIFRALPNANAWYIICNDNSGNDMTISGGNVNHRCSRGANDPLVVKVLWEMEAEKIKDNKALTQNNKKIVYTYQARLAE
;
A
#
# COMPACT_ATOMS: atom_id res chain seq x y z
N MET A 1 80.34 -7.26 -78.80
CA MET A 1 80.68 -7.64 -77.41
C MET A 1 79.57 -8.54 -76.88
N ASN A 2 80.00 -9.58 -76.16
CA ASN A 2 79.28 -10.77 -75.72
C ASN A 2 78.37 -10.50 -74.48
N VAL A 3 77.72 -11.56 -73.97
CA VAL A 3 77.05 -11.74 -72.65
C VAL A 3 75.51 -11.54 -72.73
N SER A 4 74.62 -12.44 -72.28
CA SER A 4 74.67 -13.78 -71.67
C SER A 4 73.25 -14.36 -71.66
N ASN A 5 73.15 -15.70 -71.73
CA ASN A 5 71.98 -16.47 -71.32
C ASN A 5 71.50 -16.07 -69.92
N ASN A 6 70.19 -16.23 -69.64
CA ASN A 6 69.73 -16.76 -68.36
C ASN A 6 68.29 -17.29 -68.41
N ASN A 7 68.14 -18.45 -67.78
CA ASN A 7 66.95 -19.29 -67.67
C ASN A 7 65.78 -18.55 -66.98
N ILE A 8 64.60 -18.55 -67.59
CA ILE A 8 63.37 -18.11 -66.94
C ILE A 8 62.77 -19.29 -66.16
N ILE A 9 62.86 -19.18 -64.85
CA ILE A 9 62.27 -20.06 -63.84
C ILE A 9 60.74 -19.85 -63.84
N LYS A 10 59.96 -20.94 -63.98
CA LYS A 10 58.50 -20.92 -63.81
C LYS A 10 58.12 -20.74 -62.32
N PRO A 11 57.29 -19.77 -61.94
CA PRO A 11 56.59 -19.84 -60.67
C PRO A 11 55.35 -20.74 -60.81
N LYS A 12 55.34 -21.89 -60.13
CA LYS A 12 54.11 -22.64 -59.86
C LYS A 12 53.21 -21.78 -58.97
N GLY A 13 52.17 -21.19 -59.56
CA GLY A 13 51.11 -20.50 -58.84
C GLY A 13 50.29 -21.49 -58.01
N GLY A 14 50.69 -21.71 -56.75
CA GLY A 14 49.84 -22.38 -55.76
C GLY A 14 48.71 -21.44 -55.34
N ARG A 15 47.51 -21.62 -55.91
CA ARG A 15 46.27 -20.97 -55.44
C ARG A 15 45.86 -21.59 -54.11
N LEU A 16 45.98 -20.82 -53.02
CA LEU A 16 45.25 -21.08 -51.78
C LEU A 16 43.74 -21.00 -52.08
N LYS A 17 43.06 -22.14 -52.06
CA LYS A 17 41.61 -22.23 -52.17
C LYS A 17 41.01 -21.78 -50.83
N LYS A 18 40.86 -20.46 -50.62
CA LYS A 18 40.00 -19.94 -49.54
C LYS A 18 38.56 -20.32 -49.89
N SER A 19 37.99 -21.26 -49.14
CA SER A 19 36.55 -21.48 -49.16
C SER A 19 35.90 -20.27 -48.49
N GLN A 20 35.43 -19.32 -49.31
CA GLN A 20 34.53 -18.28 -48.83
C GLN A 20 33.23 -18.97 -48.41
N ARG A 21 33.08 -19.23 -47.10
CA ARG A 21 31.77 -19.46 -46.50
C ARG A 21 31.06 -18.11 -46.53
N GLY A 22 30.24 -17.89 -47.56
CA GLY A 22 29.33 -16.75 -47.59
C GLY A 22 28.34 -16.86 -46.43
N MET A 23 28.08 -15.74 -45.76
CA MET A 23 27.01 -15.62 -44.76
C MET A 23 25.70 -15.90 -45.50
N THR A 24 25.04 -17.01 -45.18
CA THR A 24 23.85 -17.41 -45.94
C THR A 24 22.70 -16.46 -45.59
N LEU A 25 21.93 -16.01 -46.59
CA LEU A 25 20.78 -15.12 -46.36
C LEU A 25 19.75 -15.75 -45.40
N VAL A 26 19.67 -17.09 -45.41
CA VAL A 26 18.82 -17.88 -44.51
C VAL A 26 19.26 -17.75 -43.05
N GLU A 27 20.56 -17.75 -42.77
CA GLU A 27 21.10 -17.63 -41.41
C GLU A 27 20.76 -16.27 -40.78
N VAL A 28 20.81 -15.19 -41.58
CA VAL A 28 20.40 -13.85 -41.13
C VAL A 28 18.89 -13.78 -40.92
N LEU A 29 18.10 -14.38 -41.82
CA LEU A 29 16.63 -14.42 -41.69
C LEU A 29 16.17 -15.17 -40.44
N VAL A 30 16.77 -16.34 -40.18
CA VAL A 30 16.49 -17.14 -38.99
C VAL A 30 16.94 -16.40 -37.74
N SER A 31 18.09 -15.72 -37.76
CA SER A 31 18.58 -14.92 -36.64
C SER A 31 17.64 -13.75 -36.30
N MET A 32 17.15 -13.03 -37.31
CA MET A 32 16.17 -11.95 -37.11
C MET A 32 14.84 -12.48 -36.59
N PHE A 33 14.39 -13.64 -37.07
CA PHE A 33 13.17 -14.27 -36.60
C PHE A 33 13.27 -14.68 -35.12
N VAL A 34 14.37 -15.35 -34.74
CA VAL A 34 14.61 -15.75 -33.35
C VAL A 34 14.75 -14.52 -32.44
N LEU A 35 15.42 -13.46 -32.90
CA LEU A 35 15.53 -12.20 -32.17
C LEU A 35 14.15 -11.56 -31.96
N ALA A 36 13.33 -11.45 -33.01
CA ALA A 36 12.00 -10.87 -32.91
C ALA A 36 11.11 -11.64 -31.93
N VAL A 37 11.12 -12.98 -31.98
CA VAL A 37 10.40 -13.83 -31.03
C VAL A 37 10.94 -13.66 -29.60
N GLY A 38 12.26 -13.55 -29.44
CA GLY A 38 12.91 -13.30 -28.15
C GLY A 38 12.51 -11.96 -27.53
N VAL A 39 12.47 -10.88 -28.33
CA VAL A 39 12.05 -9.55 -27.87
C VAL A 39 10.57 -9.54 -27.49
N LEU A 40 9.69 -10.18 -28.28
CA LEU A 40 8.27 -10.30 -27.93
C LEU A 40 8.06 -11.05 -26.61
N ALA A 41 8.83 -12.13 -26.37
CA ALA A 41 8.80 -12.87 -25.12
C ALA A 41 9.26 -12.01 -23.93
N LEU A 42 10.33 -11.22 -24.10
CA LEU A 42 10.82 -10.30 -23.07
C LEU A 42 9.85 -9.16 -22.76
N LEU A 43 9.18 -8.60 -23.78
CA LEU A 43 8.17 -7.58 -23.57
C LEU A 43 6.96 -8.13 -22.79
N ALA A 44 6.55 -9.37 -23.10
CA ALA A 44 5.47 -10.04 -22.38
C ALA A 44 5.82 -10.31 -20.91
N THR A 45 7.07 -10.66 -20.59
CA THR A 45 7.50 -10.86 -19.19
C THR A 45 7.61 -9.53 -18.45
N GLN A 46 8.14 -8.49 -19.07
CA GLN A 46 8.23 -7.15 -18.47
C GLN A 46 6.86 -6.61 -18.09
N LEU A 47 5.85 -6.73 -18.97
CA LEU A 47 4.47 -6.31 -18.67
C LEU A 47 3.88 -7.05 -17.46
N ARG A 48 4.20 -8.33 -17.30
CA ARG A 48 3.70 -9.12 -16.15
C ARG A 48 4.38 -8.73 -14.83
N THR A 49 5.68 -8.41 -14.87
CA THR A 49 6.44 -7.99 -13.68
C THR A 49 5.98 -6.61 -13.18
N VAL A 50 5.67 -5.68 -14.09
CA VAL A 50 5.19 -4.33 -13.72
C VAL A 50 3.92 -4.40 -12.86
N ALA A 51 2.96 -5.26 -13.23
CA ALA A 51 1.72 -5.44 -12.47
C ALA A 51 1.98 -5.97 -11.04
N SER A 52 2.91 -6.93 -10.88
CA SER A 52 3.26 -7.46 -9.56
C SER A 52 4.01 -6.46 -8.69
N VAL A 53 4.84 -5.61 -9.28
CA VAL A 53 5.56 -4.56 -8.55
C VAL A 53 4.60 -3.48 -8.09
N GLN A 54 3.69 -3.05 -8.96
CA GLN A 54 2.67 -2.05 -8.62
C GLN A 54 1.77 -2.51 -7.46
N GLU A 55 1.40 -3.79 -7.43
CA GLU A 55 0.64 -4.37 -6.32
C GLU A 55 1.42 -4.31 -5.00
N ALA A 56 2.67 -4.76 -4.99
CA ALA A 56 3.52 -4.75 -3.80
C ALA A 56 3.84 -3.33 -3.31
N GLU A 57 4.04 -2.39 -4.23
CA GLU A 57 4.23 -0.96 -3.93
C GLU A 57 2.99 -0.40 -3.24
N SER A 58 1.79 -0.66 -3.78
CA SER A 58 0.53 -0.15 -3.21
C SER A 58 0.32 -0.64 -1.76
N GLN A 59 0.61 -1.91 -1.48
CA GLN A 59 0.51 -2.47 -0.14
C GLN A 59 1.54 -1.84 0.82
N THR A 60 2.77 -1.62 0.35
CA THR A 60 3.84 -1.04 1.16
C THR A 60 3.51 0.41 1.54
N VAL A 61 3.00 1.21 0.59
CA VAL A 61 2.62 2.60 0.87
C VAL A 61 1.44 2.66 1.84
N VAL A 62 0.41 1.82 1.66
CA VAL A 62 -0.72 1.76 2.60
C VAL A 62 -0.23 1.36 4.01
N ALA A 63 0.67 0.39 4.11
CA ALA A 63 1.25 -0.03 5.39
C ALA A 63 1.95 1.13 6.10
N GLN A 64 2.77 1.90 5.38
CA GLN A 64 3.47 3.06 5.94
C GLN A 64 2.48 4.14 6.40
N VAL A 65 1.45 4.42 5.61
CA VAL A 65 0.43 5.42 5.95
C VAL A 65 -0.36 5.00 7.19
N VAL A 66 -0.70 3.71 7.31
CA VAL A 66 -1.36 3.16 8.51
C VAL A 66 -0.44 3.21 9.73
N GLN A 67 0.86 2.94 9.58
CA GLN A 67 1.83 3.08 10.67
C GLN A 67 1.92 4.52 11.16
N ASN A 68 2.04 5.49 10.25
CA ASN A 68 2.05 6.91 10.62
C ASN A 68 0.78 7.31 11.39
N LEU A 69 -0.39 6.80 10.99
CA LEU A 69 -1.64 7.04 11.72
C LEU A 69 -1.57 6.40 13.11
N MET A 70 -1.15 5.14 13.23
CA MET A 70 -1.05 4.44 14.52
C MET A 70 -0.10 5.18 15.48
N GLU A 71 1.04 5.67 15.00
CA GLU A 71 1.93 6.53 15.79
C GLU A 71 1.21 7.81 16.21
N SER A 72 0.48 8.45 15.29
CA SER A 72 -0.29 9.66 15.57
C SER A 72 -1.41 9.45 16.61
N MET A 73 -2.01 8.26 16.66
CA MET A 73 -2.98 7.89 17.70
C MET A 73 -2.35 7.87 19.09
N LEU A 74 -1.07 7.49 19.19
CA LEU A 74 -0.35 7.33 20.46
C LEU A 74 0.29 8.63 20.97
N ILE A 75 0.36 9.68 20.16
CA ILE A 75 1.00 10.96 20.54
C ILE A 75 0.21 11.74 21.60
N ASN A 76 -1.12 11.59 21.63
CA ASN A 76 -1.99 12.41 22.48
C ASN A 76 -2.84 11.55 23.44
N PRO A 77 -2.22 10.91 24.46
CA PRO A 77 -2.95 10.19 25.48
C PRO A 77 -3.79 11.12 26.36
N THR A 78 -4.82 10.56 26.98
CA THR A 78 -5.39 11.09 28.22
C THR A 78 -4.57 10.54 29.38
N LEU A 79 -4.18 11.42 30.30
CA LEU A 79 -3.45 11.05 31.50
C LEU A 79 -4.48 10.82 32.60
N CYS A 80 -4.43 9.65 33.21
CA CYS A 80 -5.39 9.20 34.21
C CYS A 80 -4.68 8.93 35.52
N SER A 81 -5.13 9.57 36.58
CA SER A 81 -4.74 9.31 37.96
C SER A 81 -5.83 8.53 38.69
N LYS A 82 -5.56 8.11 39.92
CA LYS A 82 -6.55 7.45 40.78
C LYS A 82 -7.85 8.27 40.92
N ASP A 83 -7.74 9.59 41.00
CA ASP A 83 -8.87 10.49 41.17
C ASP A 83 -9.76 10.57 39.91
N ASP A 84 -9.26 10.14 38.76
CA ASP A 84 -9.97 10.13 37.48
C ASP A 84 -10.73 8.82 37.22
N LYS A 85 -10.88 7.94 38.22
CA LYS A 85 -11.55 6.63 38.07
C LYS A 85 -12.98 6.70 37.54
N ASP A 86 -13.69 7.78 37.86
CA ASP A 86 -15.06 8.01 37.42
C ASP A 86 -15.12 8.76 36.07
N ASP A 87 -13.98 9.22 35.55
CA ASP A 87 -13.90 9.81 34.22
C ASP A 87 -13.99 8.70 33.16
N SER A 88 -15.00 8.82 32.31
CA SER A 88 -15.19 7.98 31.12
C SER A 88 -13.93 7.83 30.23
N ARG A 89 -13.04 8.83 30.20
CA ARG A 89 -11.77 8.82 29.44
C ARG A 89 -10.72 7.90 30.07
N CYS A 90 -10.93 7.52 31.33
CA CYS A 90 -10.04 6.72 32.17
C CYS A 90 -10.67 5.39 32.62
N ALA A 91 -11.89 5.12 32.18
CA ALA A 91 -12.65 3.94 32.54
C ALA A 91 -11.86 2.64 32.25
N GLY A 92 -11.71 1.80 33.28
CA GLY A 92 -10.99 0.51 33.17
C GLY A 92 -9.47 0.62 33.06
N LYS A 93 -8.88 1.82 33.09
CA LYS A 93 -7.42 2.02 33.11
C LYS A 93 -6.88 2.32 34.51
N VAL A 94 -7.70 2.91 35.38
CA VAL A 94 -7.38 3.18 36.79
C VAL A 94 -8.55 2.72 37.68
N ASP A 95 -8.24 2.33 38.91
CA ASP A 95 -9.18 1.84 39.91
C ASP A 95 -8.78 2.28 41.33
N ASP A 96 -9.57 1.88 42.34
CA ASP A 96 -9.29 2.20 43.75
C ASP A 96 -7.96 1.61 44.29
N ASN A 97 -7.42 0.61 43.60
CA ASN A 97 -6.16 -0.05 43.94
C ASN A 97 -4.94 0.62 43.26
N THR A 98 -5.17 1.54 42.32
CA THR A 98 -4.11 2.23 41.61
C THR A 98 -3.35 3.15 42.59
N PRO A 99 -2.01 3.08 42.66
CA PRO A 99 -1.23 3.94 43.55
C PRO A 99 -1.42 5.42 43.21
N GLU A 100 -1.51 6.28 44.22
CA GLU A 100 -1.72 7.74 44.05
C GLU A 100 -0.60 8.44 43.27
N SER A 101 0.61 7.88 43.27
CA SER A 101 1.75 8.44 42.54
C SER A 101 1.78 8.06 41.05
N TRP A 102 0.85 7.22 40.59
CA TRP A 102 0.85 6.72 39.22
C TRP A 102 -0.05 7.56 38.33
N VAL A 103 0.48 7.83 37.14
CA VAL A 103 -0.26 8.43 36.04
C VAL A 103 -0.22 7.46 34.88
N VAL A 104 -1.39 6.92 34.53
CA VAL A 104 -1.56 5.93 33.47
C VAL A 104 -1.96 6.65 32.18
N LYS A 105 -1.40 6.22 31.06
CA LYS A 105 -1.85 6.67 29.74
C LYS A 105 -3.09 5.89 29.34
N SER A 106 -4.16 6.61 29.04
CA SER A 106 -5.35 6.07 28.42
C SER A 106 -5.43 6.59 26.99
N TYR A 107 -5.83 5.71 26.09
CA TYR A 107 -6.17 6.00 24.71
C TYR A 107 -7.64 5.61 24.54
N ASP A 108 -8.41 6.38 23.76
CA ASP A 108 -9.87 6.22 23.59
C ASP A 108 -10.28 4.73 23.47
N ASN A 109 -10.79 4.16 24.57
CA ASN A 109 -10.95 2.71 24.73
C ASN A 109 -12.39 2.22 24.57
N GLN A 110 -13.40 3.08 24.70
CA GLN A 110 -14.77 2.67 24.33
C GLN A 110 -15.75 3.75 23.85
N SER A 111 -15.58 5.02 24.17
CA SER A 111 -16.57 6.04 23.84
C SER A 111 -16.18 7.38 24.41
N PHE A 112 -16.18 8.41 23.56
CA PHE A 112 -16.53 9.77 23.95
C PHE A 112 -15.31 10.49 24.54
N PHE A 113 -14.74 11.60 24.07
CA PHE A 113 -15.13 12.95 24.44
C PHE A 113 -13.96 13.80 24.00
N VAL A 114 -14.22 14.70 23.07
CA VAL A 114 -13.35 15.86 22.96
C VAL A 114 -14.21 17.10 23.08
N ASP A 115 -14.13 17.66 24.29
CA ASP A 115 -14.69 18.90 24.84
C ASP A 115 -16.02 19.43 24.27
N ASN A 116 -17.02 19.54 25.16
CA ASN A 116 -18.21 20.40 25.08
C ASN A 116 -19.12 20.33 23.82
N ASN A 117 -19.13 19.22 23.08
CA ASN A 117 -20.07 18.99 21.99
C ASN A 117 -20.75 17.62 22.15
N PRO A 118 -22.09 17.47 22.03
CA PRO A 118 -22.77 16.17 22.16
C PRO A 118 -22.41 15.10 21.11
N ASN A 119 -21.54 15.39 20.13
CA ASN A 119 -21.27 14.48 19.01
C ASN A 119 -19.92 13.77 19.15
N ALA A 120 -20.00 12.46 19.35
CA ALA A 120 -18.85 11.63 19.60
C ALA A 120 -17.80 11.61 18.48
N ILE A 121 -16.57 12.08 18.70
CA ILE A 121 -15.44 11.90 17.78
C ILE A 121 -14.46 10.93 18.41
N SER A 122 -14.43 9.73 17.85
CA SER A 122 -13.49 8.65 18.13
C SER A 122 -12.72 8.38 16.86
N TYR A 123 -11.54 7.77 16.97
CA TYR A 123 -10.93 7.10 15.83
C TYR A 123 -11.86 6.03 15.24
N ARG A 124 -12.79 5.48 16.03
CA ARG A 124 -13.71 4.42 15.62
C ARG A 124 -14.95 4.92 14.90
N PHE A 125 -15.37 4.15 13.91
CA PHE A 125 -16.56 4.42 13.11
C PHE A 125 -17.54 3.24 13.11
N SER A 126 -18.83 3.54 13.03
CA SER A 126 -19.87 2.52 12.91
C SER A 126 -19.85 1.82 11.56
N ASN A 127 -19.37 2.49 10.52
CA ASN A 127 -19.28 2.00 9.15
C ASN A 127 -17.95 2.43 8.50
N PRO A 128 -17.46 1.69 7.49
CA PRO A 128 -16.30 2.11 6.71
C PRO A 128 -16.48 3.49 6.09
N ILE A 129 -15.42 4.29 6.13
CA ILE A 129 -15.37 5.63 5.56
C ILE A 129 -14.65 5.56 4.23
N LYS A 130 -15.23 6.19 3.20
CA LYS A 130 -14.54 6.37 1.91
C LYS A 130 -13.47 7.44 2.07
N VAL A 131 -12.26 7.12 1.64
CA VAL A 131 -11.10 8.02 1.70
C VAL A 131 -11.33 9.26 0.84
N ARG A 132 -10.92 10.42 1.35
CA ARG A 132 -11.04 11.74 0.69
C ARG A 132 -9.71 12.48 0.74
N ASN A 133 -9.51 13.41 -0.18
CA ASN A 133 -8.40 14.36 -0.06
C ASN A 133 -8.73 15.47 0.95
N CYS A 134 -7.69 16.18 1.38
CA CYS A 134 -7.82 17.28 2.33
C CYS A 134 -8.71 18.42 1.81
N SER A 135 -8.74 18.68 0.51
CA SER A 135 -9.60 19.73 -0.07
C SER A 135 -11.09 19.43 0.06
N GLN A 136 -11.45 18.16 0.25
CA GLN A 136 -12.83 17.69 0.44
C GLN A 136 -13.19 17.46 1.91
N SER A 137 -12.21 17.50 2.81
CA SER A 137 -12.40 17.23 4.24
C SER A 137 -12.38 18.51 5.05
N LYS A 138 -13.39 18.71 5.90
CA LYS A 138 -13.40 19.83 6.88
C LYS A 138 -12.47 19.57 8.07
N TRP A 139 -11.91 18.36 8.16
CA TRP A 139 -11.06 17.95 9.27
C TRP A 139 -9.59 18.26 9.03
N CYS A 140 -9.14 18.41 7.77
CA CYS A 140 -7.76 18.85 7.52
C CYS A 140 -7.59 20.29 7.97
N ARG A 141 -6.66 20.49 8.89
CA ARG A 141 -6.34 21.80 9.46
C ARG A 141 -5.24 22.46 8.62
N PRO A 142 -5.29 23.79 8.45
CA PRO A 142 -4.19 24.54 7.86
C PRO A 142 -2.89 24.31 8.61
N ASP A 143 -1.76 24.26 7.89
CA ASP A 143 -0.44 24.04 8.50
C ASP A 143 -0.01 25.18 9.44
N ASP A 144 -0.64 26.35 9.35
CA ASP A 144 -0.41 27.52 10.21
C ASP A 144 -1.35 27.60 11.43
N SER A 145 -2.10 26.53 11.71
CA SER A 145 -2.99 26.45 12.87
C SER A 145 -2.21 26.63 14.18
N LYS A 146 -2.39 27.78 14.84
CA LYS A 146 -1.59 28.16 16.03
C LYS A 146 -2.02 27.49 17.34
N SER A 147 -3.23 26.95 17.40
CA SER A 147 -3.74 26.23 18.56
C SER A 147 -4.80 25.24 18.10
N LEU A 148 -4.58 23.96 18.38
CA LEU A 148 -5.54 22.90 18.14
C LEU A 148 -5.92 22.29 19.50
N ASN A 149 -7.21 22.17 19.78
CA ASN A 149 -7.63 21.33 20.91
C ASN A 149 -7.46 19.84 20.53
N LYS A 150 -7.59 18.94 21.52
CA LYS A 150 -7.39 17.49 21.27
C LYS A 150 -8.28 16.95 20.14
N ARG A 151 -9.45 17.56 19.89
CA ARG A 151 -10.44 17.13 18.89
C ARG A 151 -9.90 17.43 17.52
N GLU A 152 -9.42 18.65 17.37
CA GLU A 152 -8.92 19.16 16.11
C GLU A 152 -7.64 18.44 15.71
N ILE A 153 -6.81 18.03 16.68
CA ILE A 153 -5.66 17.14 16.44
C ILE A 153 -6.11 15.78 15.90
N LEU A 154 -7.10 15.14 16.55
CA LEU A 154 -7.62 13.84 16.12
C LEU A 154 -8.26 13.92 14.73
N GLU A 155 -9.12 14.92 14.51
CA GLU A 155 -9.74 15.19 13.21
C GLU A 155 -8.66 15.38 12.13
N ASP A 156 -7.64 16.18 12.40
CA ASP A 156 -6.55 16.43 11.46
C ASP A 156 -5.74 15.17 11.16
N HIS A 157 -5.41 14.36 12.17
CA HIS A 157 -4.71 13.08 11.96
C HIS A 157 -5.50 12.14 11.03
N LEU A 158 -6.81 12.00 11.26
CA LEU A 158 -7.68 11.18 10.42
C LEU A 158 -7.78 11.73 8.99
N ALA A 159 -7.88 13.05 8.86
CA ALA A 159 -8.00 13.70 7.56
C ALA A 159 -6.70 13.61 6.74
N ARG A 160 -5.54 13.76 7.38
CA ARG A 160 -4.22 13.57 6.76
C ARG A 160 -3.98 12.11 6.41
N PHE A 161 -4.47 11.18 7.22
CA PHE A 161 -4.47 9.76 6.87
C PHE A 161 -5.30 9.47 5.62
N GLU A 162 -6.53 9.99 5.55
CA GLU A 162 -7.36 9.92 4.34
C GLU A 162 -6.62 10.52 3.13
N ASP A 163 -6.09 11.74 3.26
CA ASP A 163 -5.38 12.41 2.16
C ASP A 163 -4.14 11.63 1.70
N SER A 164 -3.41 11.02 2.63
CA SER A 164 -2.23 10.20 2.32
C SER A 164 -2.59 8.95 1.53
N ILE A 165 -3.67 8.25 1.91
CA ILE A 165 -4.16 7.10 1.11
C ILE A 165 -4.67 7.57 -0.25
N PHE A 166 -5.41 8.69 -0.32
CA PHE A 166 -5.93 9.23 -1.56
C PHE A 166 -4.81 9.54 -2.55
N ARG A 167 -3.72 10.17 -2.08
CA ARG A 167 -2.55 10.50 -2.91
C ARG A 167 -1.73 9.27 -3.28
N ALA A 168 -1.62 8.30 -2.39
CA ALA A 168 -0.92 7.04 -2.62
C ALA A 168 -1.62 6.20 -3.70
N LEU A 169 -2.95 6.25 -3.77
CA LEU A 169 -3.77 5.41 -4.64
C LEU A 169 -4.68 6.27 -5.54
N PRO A 170 -4.14 7.10 -6.45
CA PRO A 170 -4.91 8.09 -7.20
C PRO A 170 -5.95 7.49 -8.16
N ASN A 171 -5.76 6.23 -8.56
CA ASN A 171 -6.64 5.51 -9.49
C ASN A 171 -7.47 4.42 -8.81
N ALA A 172 -7.50 4.36 -7.47
CA ALA A 172 -8.26 3.38 -6.72
C ALA A 172 -9.38 4.05 -5.92
N ASN A 173 -10.47 3.32 -5.69
CA ASN A 173 -11.37 3.68 -4.59
C ASN A 173 -10.87 2.98 -3.33
N ALA A 174 -10.69 3.73 -2.26
CA ALA A 174 -10.25 3.21 -0.97
C ALA A 174 -11.26 3.54 0.14
N TRP A 175 -11.37 2.62 1.10
CA TRP A 175 -12.16 2.74 2.31
C TRP A 175 -11.33 2.29 3.49
N TYR A 176 -11.61 2.84 4.66
CA TYR A 176 -10.98 2.41 5.90
C TYR A 176 -11.99 2.33 7.03
N ILE A 177 -11.61 1.63 8.08
CA ILE A 177 -12.29 1.62 9.36
C ILE A 177 -11.29 1.33 10.46
N ILE A 178 -11.53 1.95 11.62
CA ILE A 178 -10.82 1.64 12.85
C ILE A 178 -11.86 1.07 13.81
N CYS A 179 -11.60 -0.13 14.31
CA CYS A 179 -12.59 -0.89 15.09
C CYS A 179 -11.89 -1.90 16.00
N ASN A 180 -12.59 -2.34 17.04
CA ASN A 180 -12.16 -3.47 17.86
C ASN A 180 -12.40 -4.77 17.08
N ASP A 181 -11.33 -5.55 16.84
CA ASP A 181 -11.42 -6.81 16.10
C ASP A 181 -10.40 -7.84 16.59
N ASN A 182 -10.87 -9.04 16.87
CA ASN A 182 -10.04 -10.23 17.13
C ASN A 182 -10.32 -11.37 16.14
N SER A 183 -11.20 -11.13 15.16
CA SER A 183 -11.62 -12.16 14.22
C SER A 183 -10.62 -12.41 13.08
N GLY A 184 -9.79 -11.41 12.76
CA GLY A 184 -8.81 -11.48 11.66
C GLY A 184 -9.43 -11.46 10.27
N ASN A 185 -10.76 -11.29 10.18
CA ASN A 185 -11.47 -11.29 8.90
C ASN A 185 -11.19 -10.02 8.10
N ASP A 186 -10.82 -10.19 6.83
CA ASP A 186 -10.65 -9.08 5.90
C ASP A 186 -11.95 -8.31 5.63
N MET A 187 -11.81 -7.03 5.29
CA MET A 187 -12.92 -6.24 4.78
C MET A 187 -13.40 -6.82 3.44
N THR A 188 -14.70 -6.71 3.17
CA THR A 188 -15.28 -7.18 1.91
C THR A 188 -16.11 -6.10 1.26
N ILE A 189 -16.15 -6.06 -0.07
CA ILE A 189 -17.01 -5.14 -0.83
C ILE A 189 -17.90 -5.92 -1.79
N SER A 190 -19.20 -5.60 -1.82
CA SER A 190 -20.16 -6.18 -2.76
C SER A 190 -21.17 -5.11 -3.19
N GLY A 191 -21.27 -4.88 -4.51
CA GLY A 191 -22.24 -3.91 -5.05
C GLY A 191 -22.03 -2.48 -4.54
N GLY A 192 -20.79 -2.10 -4.17
CA GLY A 192 -20.45 -0.80 -3.60
C GLY A 192 -20.65 -0.69 -2.09
N ASN A 193 -21.18 -1.71 -1.43
CA ASN A 193 -21.32 -1.77 0.02
C ASN A 193 -20.11 -2.45 0.64
N VAL A 194 -19.42 -1.73 1.53
CA VAL A 194 -18.24 -2.23 2.23
C VAL A 194 -18.64 -2.76 3.61
N ASN A 195 -18.24 -3.99 3.91
CA ASN A 195 -18.42 -4.63 5.21
C ASN A 195 -17.07 -4.72 5.93
N HIS A 196 -17.01 -4.19 7.15
CA HIS A 196 -15.79 -4.10 7.94
C HIS A 196 -15.39 -5.40 8.65
N ARG A 197 -16.32 -6.34 8.86
CA ARG A 197 -16.07 -7.64 9.51
C ARG A 197 -15.28 -7.55 10.83
N CYS A 198 -15.60 -6.56 11.67
CA CYS A 198 -14.99 -6.43 13.00
C CYS A 198 -15.86 -7.14 14.04
N SER A 199 -15.25 -7.87 14.97
CA SER A 199 -15.96 -8.57 16.05
C SER A 199 -16.59 -7.64 17.10
N ARG A 200 -16.04 -6.42 17.29
CA ARG A 200 -16.56 -5.38 18.20
C ARG A 200 -16.65 -5.81 19.67
N GLY A 201 -15.90 -6.81 20.11
CA GLY A 201 -15.79 -7.16 21.51
C GLY A 201 -15.14 -6.04 22.31
N ALA A 202 -15.60 -5.82 23.54
CA ALA A 202 -15.09 -4.75 24.40
C ALA A 202 -13.59 -4.90 24.71
N ASN A 203 -13.10 -6.14 24.75
CA ASN A 203 -11.69 -6.45 25.01
C ASN A 203 -10.91 -6.80 23.74
N ASP A 204 -11.55 -6.72 22.56
CA ASP A 204 -10.86 -6.97 21.31
C ASP A 204 -9.89 -5.82 21.02
N PRO A 205 -8.71 -6.10 20.45
CA PRO A 205 -7.74 -5.06 20.19
C PRO A 205 -8.23 -4.09 19.11
N LEU A 206 -7.72 -2.86 19.16
CA LEU A 206 -7.99 -1.88 18.12
C LEU A 206 -7.23 -2.23 16.83
N VAL A 207 -7.93 -2.24 15.71
CA VAL A 207 -7.38 -2.59 14.39
C VAL A 207 -7.76 -1.49 13.39
N VAL A 208 -6.78 -1.07 12.59
CA VAL A 208 -6.98 -0.25 11.40
C VAL A 208 -7.11 -1.19 10.20
N LYS A 209 -8.23 -1.14 9.49
CA LYS A 209 -8.45 -1.90 8.25
C LYS A 209 -8.62 -0.93 7.09
N VAL A 210 -7.99 -1.25 5.97
CA VAL A 210 -8.06 -0.51 4.71
C VAL A 210 -8.43 -1.48 3.61
N LEU A 211 -9.36 -1.10 2.74
CA LEU A 211 -9.75 -1.83 1.55
C LEU A 211 -9.65 -0.89 0.35
N TRP A 212 -9.06 -1.35 -0.75
CA TRP A 212 -9.07 -0.59 -2.00
C TRP A 212 -9.31 -1.49 -3.22
N GLU A 213 -9.89 -0.88 -4.25
CA GLU A 213 -10.19 -1.54 -5.52
C GLU A 213 -9.32 -0.97 -6.63
N MET A 214 -8.58 -1.84 -7.33
CA MET A 214 -7.86 -1.48 -8.55
C MET A 214 -8.48 -2.16 -9.77
N GLU A 215 -8.48 -1.49 -10.91
CA GLU A 215 -8.92 -2.09 -12.16
C GLU A 215 -7.90 -3.14 -12.63
N ALA A 216 -8.39 -4.32 -13.01
CA ALA A 216 -7.53 -5.36 -13.55
C ALA A 216 -7.62 -5.37 -15.08
N GLU A 217 -6.49 -5.12 -15.76
CA GLU A 217 -6.44 -5.08 -17.22
C GLU A 217 -6.72 -6.45 -17.88
N LYS A 218 -6.57 -7.57 -17.15
CA LYS A 218 -6.94 -8.93 -17.61
C LYS A 218 -7.35 -9.84 -16.44
N ILE A 219 -8.64 -9.97 -16.19
CA ILE A 219 -9.16 -11.03 -15.31
C ILE A 219 -9.39 -12.28 -16.16
N LYS A 220 -8.45 -13.22 -16.17
CA LYS A 220 -8.81 -14.64 -16.29
C LYS A 220 -9.27 -15.07 -14.91
N ASP A 221 -10.38 -15.81 -14.82
CA ASP A 221 -10.99 -16.32 -13.58
C ASP A 221 -9.98 -16.92 -12.60
N ASN A 222 -9.33 -16.05 -11.81
CA ASN A 222 -8.35 -16.42 -10.81
C ASN A 222 -9.09 -16.52 -9.48
N LYS A 223 -9.45 -17.74 -9.09
CA LYS A 223 -10.12 -18.07 -7.81
C LYS A 223 -9.35 -17.62 -6.56
N ALA A 224 -8.10 -17.16 -6.70
CA ALA A 224 -7.24 -16.73 -5.61
C ALA A 224 -7.41 -15.25 -5.21
N LEU A 225 -8.12 -14.44 -6.00
CA LEU A 225 -8.30 -13.01 -5.73
C LEU A 225 -9.77 -12.69 -5.44
N THR A 226 -10.02 -11.88 -4.40
CA THR A 226 -11.36 -11.34 -4.13
C THR A 226 -11.70 -10.32 -5.21
N GLN A 227 -12.80 -10.56 -5.93
CA GLN A 227 -13.22 -9.73 -7.06
C GLN A 227 -14.55 -9.05 -6.74
N ASN A 228 -14.65 -7.78 -7.09
CA ASN A 228 -15.93 -7.06 -7.16
C ASN A 228 -16.13 -6.61 -8.60
N ASN A 229 -16.96 -7.34 -9.33
CA ASN A 229 -17.15 -7.21 -10.78
C ASN A 229 -15.85 -7.41 -11.58
N LYS A 230 -15.20 -6.31 -12.00
CA LYS A 230 -13.95 -6.28 -12.80
C LYS A 230 -12.77 -5.67 -12.05
N LYS A 231 -12.89 -5.47 -10.75
CA LYS A 231 -11.84 -4.88 -9.91
C LYS A 231 -11.28 -5.93 -8.96
N ILE A 232 -9.96 -5.90 -8.78
CA ILE A 232 -9.30 -6.67 -7.74
C ILE A 232 -9.45 -5.89 -6.44
N VAL A 233 -9.89 -6.59 -5.41
CA VAL A 233 -10.05 -6.06 -4.05
C VAL A 233 -8.81 -6.41 -3.26
N TYR A 234 -8.15 -5.39 -2.71
CA TYR A 234 -7.03 -5.52 -1.80
C TYR A 234 -7.45 -5.09 -0.40
N THR A 235 -6.90 -5.76 0.60
CA THR A 235 -7.11 -5.43 2.01
C THR A 235 -5.77 -5.33 2.72
N TYR A 236 -5.72 -4.44 3.70
CA TYR A 236 -4.63 -4.32 4.65
C TYR A 236 -5.23 -4.15 6.04
N GLN A 237 -4.66 -4.84 7.02
CA GLN A 237 -5.05 -4.68 8.40
C GLN A 237 -3.83 -4.63 9.31
N ALA A 238 -3.85 -3.72 10.28
CA ALA A 238 -2.83 -3.58 11.29
C ALA A 238 -3.47 -3.42 12.66
N ARG A 239 -2.96 -4.19 13.63
CA ARG A 239 -3.36 -4.09 15.03
C ARG A 239 -2.55 -2.99 15.70
N LEU A 240 -3.23 -2.12 16.43
CA LEU A 240 -2.56 -1.18 17.33
C LEU A 240 -1.99 -1.97 18.51
N ALA A 241 -0.67 -1.89 18.70
CA ALA A 241 -0.01 -2.40 19.89
C ALA A 241 -0.04 -1.29 20.96
N GLU A 242 -0.77 -1.52 22.05
CA GLU A 242 -0.69 -0.70 23.29
C GLU A 242 0.47 -1.16 24.17
#